data_AF-A0A2T5AM47-F1
#
_entry.id   AF-A0A2T5AM47-F1
#
_cell.length_a   1.000
_cell.length_b   1.000
_cell.length_c   1.000
_cell.angle_alpha   90.00
_cell.angle_beta   90.00
_cell.angle_gamma   90.00
#
_symmetry.space_group_name_H-M   'P 1'
#
loop_
_entity.id
_entity.type
_entity.pdbx_description
1 polymer ?
#
loop_
_entity_poly.entity_id
_entity_poly.type
_entity_poly.pdbx_seq_one_letter_code
_entity_poly.pdbx_strand_id
1 'polypeptide(L)'
;MNGEAVIENPASGEVIWRDNVGVTCRRWNWRQGTRTRLDYASSRMWFILESLETMPEAALDEASEMLVSGLNALMPGSLIERRRIAV
;
A
#
# COMPACT_ATOMS: atom_id res chain seq x y z
N MET A 1 -9.17 -8.41 -21.20
CA MET A 1 -7.81 -7.84 -21.18
C MET A 1 -6.83 -9.01 -21.10
N ASN A 2 -5.91 -9.15 -22.06
CA ASN A 2 -5.03 -10.32 -22.23
C ASN A 2 -3.66 -10.16 -21.54
N GLY A 3 -3.58 -9.40 -20.44
CA GLY A 3 -2.34 -9.22 -19.66
C GLY A 3 -1.28 -8.29 -20.29
N GLU A 4 -1.62 -7.58 -21.36
CA GLU A 4 -0.73 -6.63 -22.02
C GLU A 4 -0.40 -5.42 -21.12
N ALA A 5 0.81 -4.88 -21.27
CA ALA A 5 1.21 -3.65 -20.60
C ALA A 5 0.45 -2.47 -21.19
N VAL A 6 -0.29 -1.76 -20.34
CA VAL A 6 -1.07 -0.58 -20.71
C VAL A 6 -0.67 0.59 -19.81
N ILE A 7 -0.59 1.78 -20.41
CA ILE A 7 -0.45 3.04 -19.66
C ILE A 7 -1.84 3.62 -19.47
N GLU A 8 -2.26 3.78 -18.21
CA GLU A 8 -3.53 4.38 -17.83
C GLU A 8 -3.30 5.65 -17.00
N ASN A 9 -3.96 6.76 -17.36
CA ASN A 9 -3.84 8.03 -16.64
C ASN A 9 -5.01 8.25 -15.67
N PRO A 10 -4.77 8.82 -14.46
CA PRO A 10 -5.82 9.24 -13.53
C PRO A 10 -6.85 10.16 -14.19
N ALA A 11 -8.12 9.94 -13.87
CA ALA A 11 -9.15 10.93 -14.16
C ALA A 11 -9.00 12.13 -13.20
N SER A 12 -9.48 13.30 -13.63
CA SER A 12 -9.54 14.48 -12.75
C SER A 12 -10.36 14.17 -11.49
N GLY A 13 -9.84 14.54 -10.31
CA GLY A 13 -10.47 14.29 -9.02
C GLY A 13 -10.29 12.87 -8.47
N GLU A 14 -9.60 11.98 -9.19
CA GLU A 14 -9.29 10.65 -8.68
C GLU A 14 -8.21 10.69 -7.59
N VAL A 15 -8.43 9.96 -6.50
CA VAL A 15 -7.43 9.83 -5.43
C VAL A 15 -6.32 8.88 -5.88
N ILE A 16 -5.07 9.33 -5.76
CA ILE A 16 -3.88 8.64 -6.22
C ILE A 16 -2.76 8.65 -5.16
N TRP A 17 -1.86 7.68 -5.29
CA TRP A 17 -0.57 7.63 -4.60
C TRP A 17 0.47 7.95 -5.65
N ARG A 18 1.42 8.81 -5.30
CA ARG A 18 2.54 9.13 -6.18
C ARG A 18 3.83 9.26 -5.40
N ASP A 19 4.92 9.06 -6.11
CA ASP A 19 6.23 9.55 -5.73
C ASP A 19 6.66 10.69 -6.67
N ASN A 20 7.94 11.02 -6.70
CA ASN A 20 8.48 12.04 -7.59
C ASN A 20 8.63 11.56 -9.05
N VAL A 21 8.49 10.26 -9.30
CA VAL A 21 8.57 9.65 -10.65
C VAL A 21 7.18 9.57 -11.28
N GLY A 22 6.15 9.29 -10.49
CA GLY A 22 4.78 9.32 -10.96
C GLY A 22 3.82 8.53 -10.07
N VAL A 23 2.67 8.20 -10.64
CA VAL A 23 1.60 7.47 -9.95
C VAL A 23 2.04 6.03 -9.64
N THR A 24 1.80 5.59 -8.41
CA THR A 24 2.10 4.24 -7.91
C THR A 24 0.82 3.45 -7.65
N CYS A 25 -0.26 4.13 -7.26
CA CYS A 25 -1.57 3.53 -7.03
C CYS A 25 -2.69 4.52 -7.39
N ARG A 26 -3.87 4.01 -7.75
CA ARG A 26 -5.01 4.77 -8.25
C ARG A 26 -6.33 4.21 -7.73
N ARG A 27 -7.32 5.10 -7.64
CA ARG A 27 -8.68 4.79 -7.12
C ARG A 27 -8.58 4.18 -5.73
N TRP A 28 -7.93 4.89 -4.82
CA TRP A 28 -7.54 4.31 -3.53
C TRP A 28 -6.53 3.18 -3.72
N ASN A 29 -6.53 2.18 -2.84
CA ASN A 29 -5.69 0.98 -2.97
C ASN A 29 -6.20 -0.05 -4.00
N TRP A 30 -7.09 0.33 -4.93
CA TRP A 30 -7.72 -0.61 -5.87
C TRP A 30 -6.85 -0.96 -7.09
N ARG A 31 -6.09 -0.01 -7.64
CA ARG A 31 -5.25 -0.22 -8.83
C ARG A 31 -3.79 0.16 -8.57
N GLN A 32 -2.99 -0.83 -8.19
CA GLN A 32 -1.54 -0.66 -8.00
C GLN A 32 -0.77 -0.82 -9.31
N GLY A 33 0.15 0.11 -9.57
CA GLY A 33 1.06 0.07 -10.71
C GLY A 33 2.10 -1.04 -10.58
N THR A 34 2.60 -1.55 -11.71
CA THR A 34 3.59 -2.63 -11.74
C THR A 34 4.96 -2.23 -11.23
N ARG A 35 5.33 -0.94 -11.36
CA ARG A 35 6.64 -0.39 -10.97
C ARG A 35 6.95 -0.56 -9.48
N THR A 36 5.94 -0.49 -8.62
CA THR A 36 6.08 -0.60 -7.16
C THR A 36 5.44 -1.89 -6.61
N ARG A 37 5.31 -2.90 -7.47
CA ARG A 37 4.84 -4.23 -7.06
C ARG A 37 5.90 -4.87 -6.17
N LEU A 38 5.46 -5.58 -5.14
CA LEU A 38 6.36 -6.43 -4.36
C LEU A 38 6.93 -7.53 -5.26
N ASP A 39 8.23 -7.73 -5.18
CA ASP A 39 8.94 -8.83 -5.84
C ASP A 39 9.76 -9.61 -4.80
N TYR A 40 10.33 -10.72 -5.25
CA TYR A 40 11.17 -11.59 -4.42
C TYR A 40 12.63 -11.09 -4.33
N ALA A 41 13.00 -10.05 -5.07
CA ALA A 41 14.37 -9.53 -5.11
C ALA A 41 14.60 -8.46 -4.03
N SER A 42 13.56 -7.76 -3.61
CA SER A 42 13.64 -6.74 -2.56
C SER A 42 13.56 -7.34 -1.15
N SER A 43 14.53 -6.99 -0.30
CA SER A 43 14.50 -7.27 1.14
C SER A 43 13.74 -6.22 1.96
N ARG A 44 13.21 -5.18 1.31
CA ARG A 44 12.48 -4.07 1.94
C ARG A 44 11.11 -3.91 1.32
N MET A 45 10.10 -3.84 2.18
CA MET A 45 8.70 -3.73 1.77
C MET A 45 8.05 -2.56 2.51
N TRP A 46 7.13 -1.89 1.84
CA TRP A 46 6.31 -0.83 2.41
C TRP A 46 4.85 -1.23 2.30
N PHE A 47 4.14 -1.13 3.42
CA PHE A 47 2.71 -1.33 3.49
C PHE A 47 2.07 -0.02 3.93
N ILE A 48 1.02 0.39 3.22
CA ILE A 48 0.24 1.59 3.55
C ILE A 48 -1.16 1.10 3.89
N LEU A 49 -1.58 1.38 5.11
CA LEU A 49 -2.96 1.19 5.54
C LEU A 49 -3.59 2.56 5.69
N GLU A 50 -4.80 2.69 5.16
CA GLU A 50 -5.60 3.90 5.25
C GLU A 50 -7.04 3.52 5.52
N SER A 51 -7.78 4.47 6.09
CA SER A 51 -9.20 4.34 6.37
C SER A 51 -9.93 5.59 5.91
N LEU A 52 -11.18 5.43 5.48
CA LEU A 52 -12.07 6.56 5.24
C LEU A 52 -12.64 7.07 6.57
N GLU A 53 -13.15 8.30 6.58
CA GLU A 53 -13.68 8.98 7.76
C GLU A 53 -14.71 8.16 8.54
N THR A 54 -15.52 7.35 7.85
CA THR A 54 -16.57 6.53 8.47
C THR A 54 -16.05 5.29 9.22
N MET A 55 -14.76 4.95 9.05
CA MET A 55 -14.14 3.80 9.70
C MET A 55 -13.48 4.25 11.02
N PRO A 56 -13.77 3.60 12.16
CA PRO A 56 -13.15 3.94 13.43
C PRO A 56 -11.62 3.80 13.39
N GLU A 57 -10.91 4.75 13.98
CA GLU A 57 -9.44 4.73 14.06
C GLU A 57 -8.91 3.45 14.72
N ALA A 58 -9.62 2.94 15.73
CA ALA A 58 -9.27 1.68 16.40
C ALA A 58 -9.25 0.48 15.44
N ALA A 59 -10.12 0.45 14.43
CA ALA A 59 -10.14 -0.63 13.45
C ALA A 59 -8.93 -0.57 12.49
N LEU A 60 -8.45 0.65 12.18
CA LEU A 60 -7.21 0.83 11.41
C LEU A 60 -5.98 0.37 12.23
N ASP A 61 -5.98 0.66 13.53
CA ASP A 61 -4.91 0.23 14.44
C ASP A 61 -4.88 -1.29 14.61
N GLU A 62 -6.04 -1.93 14.81
CA GLU A 62 -6.18 -3.38 14.88
C GLU A 62 -5.68 -4.04 13.58
N ALA A 63 -6.12 -3.53 12.41
CA ALA A 63 -5.66 -4.04 11.12
C ALA A 63 -4.13 -3.91 10.96
N SER A 64 -3.54 -2.83 11.46
CA SER A 64 -2.09 -2.65 11.43
C SER A 64 -1.38 -3.64 12.35
N GLU A 65 -1.92 -3.93 13.53
CA GLU A 65 -1.36 -4.93 14.46
C GLU A 65 -1.44 -6.34 13.88
N MET A 66 -2.58 -6.68 13.27
CA MET A 66 -2.75 -7.95 12.58
C MET A 66 -1.73 -8.13 11.46
N LEU A 67 -1.48 -7.10 10.64
CA LEU A 67 -0.47 -7.16 9.60
C LEU A 67 0.93 -7.39 10.19
N VAL A 68 1.32 -6.61 11.20
CA VAL A 68 2.64 -6.75 11.85
C VAL A 68 2.81 -8.16 12.44
N SER A 69 1.80 -8.68 13.12
CA SER A 69 1.80 -10.03 13.67
C SER A 69 1.98 -11.09 12.57
N GLY A 70 1.23 -10.97 11.47
CA GLY A 70 1.34 -11.88 10.33
C GLY A 70 2.72 -11.83 9.66
N LEU A 71 3.29 -10.64 9.47
CA LEU A 71 4.63 -10.48 8.89
C LEU A 71 5.71 -11.09 9.80
N ASN A 72 5.60 -10.93 11.12
CA ASN A 72 6.52 -11.56 12.07
C ASN A 72 6.45 -13.09 12.02
N ALA A 73 5.24 -13.65 11.88
CA ALA A 73 5.06 -15.09 11.78
C ALA A 73 5.60 -15.66 10.45
N LEU A 74 5.38 -14.95 9.34
CA LEU A 74 5.84 -15.37 8.00
C LEU A 74 7.34 -15.15 7.79
N MET A 75 7.90 -14.11 8.41
CA MET A 75 9.31 -13.71 8.26
C MET A 75 9.95 -13.44 9.63
N PRO A 76 10.23 -14.51 10.40
CA PRO A 76 10.87 -14.37 11.70
C PRO A 76 12.22 -13.64 11.58
N GLY A 77 12.47 -12.70 12.49
CA GLY A 77 13.69 -11.90 12.51
C GLY A 77 13.70 -10.68 11.57
N SER A 78 12.61 -10.43 10.85
CA SER A 78 12.45 -9.17 10.11
C SER A 78 12.38 -7.96 11.05
N LEU A 79 12.94 -6.83 10.61
CA LEU A 79 12.79 -5.56 11.31
C LEU A 79 11.54 -4.85 10.78
N ILE A 80 10.59 -4.57 11.68
CA ILE A 80 9.33 -3.93 11.34
C ILE A 80 9.24 -2.58 12.07
N GLU A 81 9.12 -1.51 11.29
CA GLU A 81 8.83 -0.17 11.79
C GLU A 81 7.38 0.21 11.43
N ARG A 82 6.60 0.63 12.43
CA ARG A 82 5.25 1.17 12.23
C ARG A 82 5.26 2.66 12.51
N ARG A 83 4.72 3.45 11.57
CA ARG A 83 4.57 4.90 11.74
C ARG A 83 3.18 5.35 11.33
N ARG A 84 2.51 6.10 12.22
CA ARG A 84 1.28 6.84 11.87
C ARG A 84 1.67 8.14 11.19
N ILE A 85 1.00 8.45 10.09
CA ILE A 85 1.15 9.69 9.34
C ILE A 85 -0.19 10.40 9.42
N ALA A 86 -0.24 11.56 10.08
CA ALA A 86 -1.37 12.46 10.00
C ALA A 86 -1.19 13.33 8.76
N VAL A 87 -2.26 13.47 7.97
CA VAL A 87 -2.30 14.30 6.75
C VAL A 87 -3.09 15.56 7.03
#